data_AF-W1EZ64-F1
#
_entry.id   AF-W1EZ64-F1
#
_cell.length_a   1.000
_cell.length_b   1.000
_cell.length_c   1.000
_cell.angle_alpha   90.00
_cell.angle_beta   90.00
_cell.angle_gamma   90.00
#
_symmetry.space_group_name_H-M   'P 1'
#
loop_
_entity.id
_entity.type
_entity.pdbx_description
1 polymer ?
#
loop_
_entity_poly.entity_id
_entity_poly.type
_entity_poly.pdbx_seq_one_letter_code
_entity_poly.pdbx_strand_id
1 'polypeptide(L)' 'MVWMGRYVIYHTGSATKTDNGMRAVSLQQLMTWKDTRWIPNDSNPNFIGIYRLNFLAR' A
#
# COMPACT_ATOMS: atom_id res chain seq x y z
N MET A 1 3.93 -0.99 -0.82
CA MET A 1 2.59 -0.69 -1.39
C MET A 1 2.77 -0.26 -2.83
N VAL A 2 1.88 -0.67 -3.74
CA VAL A 2 1.90 -0.31 -5.17
C VAL A 2 0.55 0.28 -5.55
N TRP A 3 0.56 1.43 -6.20
CA TRP A 3 -0.64 2.07 -6.70
C TRP A 3 -1.09 1.44 -8.03
N MET A 4 -2.36 1.04 -8.09
CA MET A 4 -3.00 0.41 -9.25
C MET A 4 -4.11 1.27 -9.86
N GLY A 5 -4.12 2.58 -9.60
CA GLY A 5 -5.14 3.52 -10.11
C GLY A 5 -6.40 3.63 -9.26
N ARG A 6 -7.01 2.51 -8.83
CA ARG A 6 -8.16 2.51 -7.89
C ARG A 6 -7.85 1.92 -6.54
N TYR A 7 -6.83 1.06 -6.49
CA TYR A 7 -6.44 0.31 -5.31
C TYR A 7 -4.96 0.50 -5.02
N VAL A 8 -4.62 0.39 -3.74
CA VAL A 8 -3.27 0.15 -3.25
C VAL A 8 -3.14 -1.33 -2.97
N ILE A 9 -2.11 -1.94 -3.54
CA ILE A 9 -1.76 -3.35 -3.33
C ILE A 9 -0.57 -3.45 -2.39
N TYR A 10 -0.62 -4.39 -1.45
CA TYR A 10 0.51 -4.70 -0.57
C TYR A 10 0.49 -6.17 -0.15
N HIS A 11 1.59 -6.63 0.43
CA HIS A 11 1.76 -8.00 0.88
C HIS A 11 1.99 -8.03 2.39
N THR A 12 1.30 -8.90 3.11
CA THR A 12 1.41 -9.03 4.58
C THR A 12 2.12 -10.30 5.03
N GLY A 13 2.60 -11.12 4.10
CA GLY A 13 2.90 -12.52 4.40
C GLY A 13 1.63 -13.37 4.35
N SER A 14 1.84 -14.68 4.29
CA SER A 14 0.77 -15.68 4.20
C SER A 14 0.45 -16.21 5.61
N ALA A 15 -0.84 -16.25 5.96
CA ALA A 15 -1.29 -16.86 7.22
C ALA A 15 -1.64 -18.35 7.07
N THR A 16 -1.94 -18.82 5.85
CA THR A 16 -2.37 -20.19 5.56
C THR A 16 -1.85 -20.63 4.19
N LYS A 17 -1.82 -21.95 3.92
CA LYS A 17 -1.33 -22.49 2.64
C LYS A 17 -2.07 -21.98 1.39
N THR A 18 -3.28 -21.45 1.53
CA THR A 18 -4.10 -20.93 0.43
C THR A 18 -4.15 -19.41 0.37
N ASP A 19 -3.63 -18.71 1.38
CA ASP A 19 -3.52 -17.25 1.40
C ASP A 19 -2.22 -16.83 0.72
N ASN A 20 -2.31 -16.13 -0.40
CA ASN A 20 -1.13 -15.62 -1.11
C ASN A 20 -0.55 -14.34 -0.48
N GLY A 21 -1.11 -13.87 0.65
CA GLY A 21 -0.62 -12.72 1.40
C GLY A 21 -0.87 -11.37 0.74
N MET A 22 -1.47 -11.35 -0.45
CA MET A 22 -1.79 -10.12 -1.18
C MET A 22 -3.06 -9.49 -0.63
N ARG A 23 -3.04 -8.17 -0.51
CA ARG A 23 -4.15 -7.35 -0.03
C ARG A 23 -4.37 -6.19 -0.99
N ALA A 24 -5.63 -5.84 -1.19
CA ALA A 24 -6.05 -4.73 -2.04
C ALA A 24 -7.04 -3.85 -1.28
N VAL A 25 -6.76 -2.55 -1.23
CA VAL A 25 -7.59 -1.57 -0.50
C VAL A 25 -7.74 -0.30 -1.32
N SER A 26 -8.90 0.35 -1.23
CA SER A 26 -9.06 1.66 -1.86
C SER A 26 -8.28 2.72 -1.07
N LEU A 27 -7.95 3.84 -1.72
CA LEU A 27 -7.32 4.97 -1.02
C LEU A 27 -8.23 5.47 0.12
N GLN A 28 -9.54 5.53 -0.10
CA GLN A 28 -10.49 5.98 0.92
C GLN A 28 -10.48 5.07 2.16
N GLN A 29 -10.47 3.74 1.98
CA GLN A 29 -10.35 2.79 3.09
C GLN A 29 -9.02 2.97 3.83
N LEU A 30 -7.95 3.27 3.08
CA LEU A 30 -6.63 3.54 3.65
C LEU A 30 -6.60 4.81 4.49
N MET A 31 -7.27 5.87 4.04
CA MET A 31 -7.37 7.13 4.77
C MET A 31 -8.19 7.02 6.07
N THR A 32 -9.06 6.03 6.18
CA THR A 32 -9.89 5.79 7.38
C THR A 32 -9.48 4.54 8.16
N TRP A 33 -8.26 4.03 7.96
CA TRP A 33 -7.81 2.81 8.63
C TRP A 33 -7.62 3.02 10.12
N LYS A 34 -7.98 2.01 10.93
CA LYS A 34 -7.76 2.01 12.38
C LYS A 34 -6.28 2.12 12.79
N ASP A 35 -5.38 1.48 12.06
CA ASP A 35 -3.95 1.53 12.30
C ASP A 35 -3.37 2.70 11.49
N THR A 36 -3.21 3.83 12.16
CA THR A 36 -2.84 5.10 11.55
C THR A 36 -1.45 5.09 10.93
N ARG A 37 -0.59 4.12 11.29
CA ARG A 37 0.75 3.96 10.71
C ARG A 37 0.72 3.74 9.20
N TRP A 38 -0.40 3.26 8.67
CA TRP A 38 -0.57 2.98 7.24
C TRP A 38 -1.19 4.12 6.44
N ILE A 39 -1.62 5.21 7.10
CA ILE A 39 -2.27 6.32 6.42
C ILE A 39 -1.21 7.11 5.63
N PRO A 40 -1.34 7.27 4.30
CA PRO A 40 -0.37 7.96 3.47
C PRO A 40 -0.60 9.48 3.53
N ASN A 41 -0.27 10.08 4.67
CA ASN A 41 -0.33 11.52 4.87
C ASN A 41 1.02 12.06 5.37
N ASP A 42 1.32 13.31 5.05
CA ASP A 42 2.65 13.91 5.32
C ASP A 42 2.95 14.12 6.81
N SER A 43 1.93 14.05 7.67
CA SER A 43 2.11 14.12 9.14
C SER A 43 2.46 12.78 9.77
N ASN A 44 2.32 11.66 9.04
CA ASN A 44 2.64 10.33 9.54
C ASN A 44 4.14 10.06 9.33
N PRO A 45 4.94 9.89 10.40
CA PRO A 45 6.38 9.65 10.27
C PRO A 45 6.73 8.32 9.59
N ASN A 46 5.78 7.39 9.44
CA ASN A 46 5.96 6.14 8.70
C ASN A 46 5.70 6.31 7.19
N PHE A 47 5.21 7.47 6.76
CA PHE A 47 4.95 7.77 5.36
C PHE A 47 6.07 8.62 4.78
N ILE A 48 6.85 8.01 3.90
CA ILE A 48 8.00 8.66 3.26
C ILE A 48 7.63 9.41 1.96
N GLY A 49 6.39 9.28 1.50
CA GLY A 49 5.89 9.93 0.28
C GLY A 49 5.52 8.95 -0.84
N ILE A 50 5.15 9.53 -1.98
CA ILE A 50 4.78 8.81 -3.21
C ILE A 50 5.92 8.94 -4.20
N TYR A 51 6.41 7.80 -4.67
CA TYR A 51 7.49 7.74 -5.65
C TYR A 51 6.99 7.07 -6.93
N ARG A 52 7.43 7.60 -8.06
CA ARG A 52 7.20 6.99 -9.37
C ARG A 52 8.44 6.20 -9.78
N LEU A 53 8.26 4.92 -10.07
CA LEU A 53 9.30 4.11 -10.69
C LEU A 53 9.36 4.45 -12.17
N ASN A 54 10.54 4.84 -12.65
CA ASN A 54 10.82 4.94 -14.08
C ASN A 54 11.51 3.65 -14.52
N PHE A 55 10.98 3.01 -15.56
CA PHE A 55 11.70 1.93 -16.21
C PHE A 55 12.83 2.54 -17.03
N LEU A 56 14.06 2.12 -16.74
CA LEU A 56 15.19 2.39 -17.61
C LEU A 56 15.10 1.38 -18.76
N ALA A 57 14.30 1.69 -19.78
CA ALA A 57 14.34 0.95 -21.04
C ALA A 57 15.57 1.41 -21.84
N ARG A 58 16.21 0.46 -22.51
CA ARG A 58 17.35 0.71 -23.39
C ARG A 58 16.88 1.03 -24.81
#